data_AF-A0A0F9FU57-F1
#
_entry.id   AF-A0A0F9FU57-F1
#
_cell.length_a   1.000
_cell.length_b   1.000
_cell.length_c   1.000
_cell.angle_alpha   90.00
_cell.angle_beta   90.00
_cell.angle_gamma   90.00
#
_symmetry.space_group_name_H-M   'P 1'
#
loop_
_entity.id
_entity.type
_entity.pdbx_description
1 polymer ?
#
loop_
_entity_poly.entity_id
_entity_poly.type
_entity_poly.pdbx_seq_one_letter_code
_entity_poly.pdbx_strand_id
1 'polypeptide(L)'
;MNVRLFTIAALLAVAAAPGCKDEAKAMSRYPYYITTLDRRWEVARESFRSAKGGNVGLSIVLLKDVKGVILTMKSGYDEPNRDAAIASLEKLARSLRAELAKQIHLNTVDLKLRPGHTAEDVGKTIEKAYLEYAEFRKMVKLE
;
A
#
# COMPACT_ATOMS: atom_id res chain seq x y z
N MET A 1 29.67 18.51 -57.31
CA MET A 1 30.06 19.35 -56.16
C MET A 1 28.90 19.38 -55.18
N ASN A 2 29.13 18.84 -53.99
CA ASN A 2 28.15 18.46 -52.97
C ASN A 2 27.65 19.67 -52.16
N VAL A 3 26.35 19.95 -52.20
CA VAL A 3 25.68 20.86 -51.26
C VAL A 3 25.06 20.04 -50.13
N ARG A 4 25.90 19.84 -49.09
CA ARG A 4 25.59 19.82 -47.65
C ARG A 4 24.16 19.40 -47.23
N LEU A 5 23.99 18.10 -47.02
CA LEU A 5 23.08 17.54 -46.01
C LEU A 5 23.65 17.87 -44.61
N PHE A 6 23.16 18.94 -43.98
CA PHE A 6 23.49 19.27 -42.58
C PHE A 6 22.31 20.00 -41.94
N THR A 7 21.22 19.30 -41.57
CA THR A 7 20.29 19.87 -40.57
C THR A 7 19.34 18.90 -39.85
N ILE A 8 19.55 17.57 -39.87
CA ILE A 8 18.68 16.68 -39.07
C ILE A 8 19.50 15.51 -38.51
N ALA A 9 20.38 15.79 -37.55
CA ALA A 9 21.07 14.75 -36.78
C ALA A 9 21.37 15.17 -35.32
N ALA A 10 20.64 16.15 -34.78
CA ALA A 10 20.86 16.65 -33.42
C ALA A 10 19.67 16.46 -32.47
N LEU A 11 18.72 15.57 -32.80
CA LEU A 11 17.53 15.34 -31.97
C LEU A 11 17.30 13.87 -31.59
N LEU A 12 18.28 13.00 -31.82
CA LEU A 12 18.21 11.57 -31.48
C LEU A 12 19.29 11.11 -30.49
N ALA A 13 19.92 12.03 -29.77
CA ALA A 13 20.98 11.73 -28.81
C ALA A 13 20.64 12.10 -27.34
N VAL A 14 19.35 12.22 -26.99
CA VAL A 14 18.90 12.44 -25.59
C VAL A 14 17.94 11.33 -25.12
N ALA A 15 18.12 10.09 -25.61
CA ALA A 15 17.31 8.94 -25.17
C ALA A 15 18.18 7.78 -24.64
N ALA A 16 19.40 8.07 -24.22
CA ALA A 16 20.27 7.12 -23.54
C ALA A 16 20.85 7.71 -22.24
N ALA A 17 20.09 8.57 -21.56
CA ALA A 17 20.33 8.81 -20.14
C ALA A 17 19.88 7.54 -19.38
N PRO A 18 20.78 6.83 -18.68
CA PRO A 18 20.41 5.69 -17.84
C PRO A 18 19.39 6.06 -16.75
N GLY A 19 19.23 7.37 -16.45
CA GLY A 19 18.35 7.87 -15.39
C GLY A 19 16.85 7.90 -15.71
N CYS A 20 16.42 8.13 -16.96
CA CYS A 20 14.99 8.35 -17.22
C CYS A 20 14.11 7.10 -17.08
N LYS A 21 14.67 5.89 -17.28
CA LYS A 21 13.93 4.64 -17.13
C LYS A 21 13.70 4.28 -15.65
N ASP A 22 14.63 4.67 -14.78
CA ASP A 22 14.56 4.41 -13.35
C ASP A 22 13.71 5.49 -12.66
N GLU A 23 13.81 6.76 -13.05
CA GLU A 23 12.90 7.83 -12.59
C GLU A 23 11.44 7.56 -13.00
N ALA A 24 11.17 7.11 -14.23
CA ALA A 24 9.81 6.80 -14.66
C ALA A 24 9.21 5.59 -13.91
N LYS A 25 10.03 4.59 -13.56
CA LYS A 25 9.59 3.45 -12.73
C LYS A 25 9.40 3.84 -11.26
N ALA A 26 10.22 4.74 -10.73
CA ALA A 26 10.11 5.27 -9.38
C ALA A 26 8.86 6.17 -9.23
N MET A 27 8.65 7.11 -10.15
CA MET A 27 7.47 8.00 -10.19
C MET A 27 6.15 7.23 -10.39
N SER A 28 6.18 6.04 -10.99
CA SER A 28 4.98 5.25 -11.30
C SER A 28 4.53 4.33 -10.15
N ARG A 29 5.45 3.77 -9.36
CA ARG A 29 5.12 2.65 -8.47
C ARG A 29 4.56 3.12 -7.15
N TYR A 30 5.29 3.99 -6.46
CA TYR A 30 4.96 4.32 -5.09
C TYR A 30 3.58 4.99 -4.91
N PRO A 31 3.23 6.05 -5.66
CA PRO A 31 1.90 6.64 -5.58
C PRO A 31 0.79 5.62 -5.89
N TYR A 32 0.99 4.77 -6.89
CA TYR A 32 0.04 3.73 -7.27
C TYR A 32 -0.25 2.73 -6.14
N TYR A 33 0.78 2.25 -5.43
CA TYR A 33 0.60 1.28 -4.35
C TYR A 33 -0.10 1.88 -3.13
N ILE A 34 0.16 3.15 -2.82
CA ILE A 34 -0.53 3.85 -1.73
C ILE A 34 -1.99 4.12 -2.11
N THR A 35 -2.27 4.61 -3.32
CA THR A 35 -3.66 4.79 -3.81
C THR A 35 -4.42 3.46 -3.83
N THR A 36 -3.75 2.37 -4.21
CA THR A 36 -4.34 1.03 -4.13
C THR A 36 -4.66 0.65 -2.69
N LEU A 37 -3.74 0.92 -1.75
CA LEU A 37 -3.95 0.65 -0.33
C LEU A 37 -5.09 1.49 0.25
N ASP A 38 -5.22 2.77 -0.13
CA ASP A 38 -6.35 3.63 0.24
C ASP A 38 -7.68 3.00 -0.13
N ARG A 39 -7.82 2.60 -1.40
CA ARG A 39 -9.03 1.96 -1.90
C ARG A 39 -9.32 0.64 -1.16
N ARG A 40 -8.28 -0.12 -0.80
CA ARG A 40 -8.43 -1.37 -0.04
C ARG A 40 -8.94 -1.12 1.37
N TRP A 41 -8.47 -0.07 2.03
CA TRP A 41 -8.99 0.35 3.34
C TRP A 41 -10.45 0.78 3.27
N GLU A 42 -10.81 1.58 2.27
CA GLU A 42 -12.19 2.03 2.06
C GLU A 42 -13.14 0.84 1.87
N VAL A 43 -12.83 -0.05 0.93
CA VAL A 43 -13.62 -1.27 0.66
C VAL A 43 -13.75 -2.14 1.91
N ALA A 44 -12.67 -2.30 2.69
CA ALA A 44 -12.73 -3.07 3.93
C ALA A 44 -13.71 -2.43 4.93
N ARG A 45 -13.60 -1.13 5.17
CA ARG A 45 -14.47 -0.40 6.10
C ARG A 45 -15.93 -0.42 5.66
N GLU A 46 -16.19 -0.16 4.39
CA GLU A 46 -17.54 -0.23 3.82
C GLU A 46 -18.15 -1.62 3.98
N SER A 47 -17.37 -2.68 3.74
CA SER A 47 -17.84 -4.06 3.91
C SER A 47 -18.26 -4.36 5.35
N PHE A 48 -17.51 -3.90 6.34
CA PHE A 48 -17.86 -4.10 7.75
C PHE A 48 -18.99 -3.20 8.25
N ARG A 49 -19.24 -2.05 7.60
CA ARG A 49 -20.37 -1.15 7.91
C ARG A 49 -21.68 -1.58 7.28
N SER A 50 -21.64 -2.10 6.06
CA SER A 50 -22.82 -2.37 5.24
C SER A 50 -23.41 -3.76 5.42
N ALA A 51 -22.60 -4.77 5.78
CA ALA A 51 -23.07 -6.14 5.88
C ALA A 51 -23.37 -6.55 7.32
N LYS A 52 -24.54 -7.17 7.52
CA LYS A 52 -24.82 -7.98 8.73
C LYS A 52 -23.81 -9.14 8.77
N GLY A 53 -22.70 -8.90 9.44
CA GLY A 53 -21.63 -9.89 9.62
C GLY A 53 -20.42 -9.76 8.69
N GLY A 54 -20.14 -8.58 8.11
CA GLY A 54 -18.88 -8.11 7.47
C GLY A 54 -17.87 -9.13 6.90
N ASN A 55 -17.33 -8.92 5.69
CA ASN A 55 -16.41 -9.89 5.08
C ASN A 55 -15.05 -9.95 5.81
N VAL A 56 -14.94 -10.89 6.77
CA VAL A 56 -13.73 -11.19 7.55
C VAL A 56 -12.51 -11.46 6.65
N GLY A 57 -12.72 -12.00 5.45
CA GLY A 57 -11.65 -12.24 4.47
C GLY A 57 -10.90 -10.99 4.03
N LEU A 58 -11.55 -9.83 4.03
CA LEU A 58 -10.91 -8.55 3.67
C LEU A 58 -9.82 -8.15 4.67
N SER A 59 -9.91 -8.57 5.93
CA SER A 59 -8.89 -8.27 6.95
C SER A 59 -7.52 -8.85 6.60
N ILE A 60 -7.48 -10.03 5.97
CA ILE A 60 -6.24 -10.70 5.56
C ILE A 60 -5.72 -10.16 4.24
N VAL A 61 -6.61 -9.84 3.29
CA VAL A 61 -6.24 -9.14 2.07
C VAL A 61 -5.55 -7.83 2.45
N LEU A 62 -6.14 -7.06 3.36
CA LEU A 62 -5.58 -5.82 3.84
C LEU A 62 -4.21 -6.01 4.52
N LEU A 63 -4.04 -7.03 5.35
CA LEU A 63 -2.75 -7.33 5.96
C LEU A 63 -1.68 -7.68 4.92
N LYS A 64 -2.05 -8.39 3.85
CA LYS A 64 -1.13 -8.70 2.72
C LYS A 64 -0.79 -7.44 1.93
N ASP A 65 -1.79 -6.59 1.65
CA ASP A 65 -1.59 -5.35 0.92
C ASP A 65 -0.66 -4.40 1.67
N VAL A 66 -0.87 -4.21 2.99
CA VAL A 66 0.03 -3.41 3.84
C VAL A 66 1.47 -3.93 3.79
N LYS A 67 1.67 -5.26 3.86
CA LYS A 67 3.01 -5.87 3.73
C LYS A 67 3.61 -5.65 2.33
N GLY A 68 2.81 -5.75 1.29
CA GLY A 68 3.22 -5.45 -0.09
C GLY A 68 3.72 -4.01 -0.23
N VAL A 69 2.98 -3.05 0.34
CA VAL A 69 3.39 -1.64 0.35
C VAL A 69 4.69 -1.43 1.12
N ILE A 70 4.86 -2.05 2.29
CA ILE A 70 6.14 -1.98 3.05
C ILE A 70 7.32 -2.45 2.19
N LEU A 71 7.17 -3.57 1.48
CA LEU A 71 8.21 -4.10 0.60
C LEU A 71 8.51 -3.12 -0.54
N THR A 72 7.48 -2.55 -1.18
CA THR A 72 7.66 -1.56 -2.23
C THR A 72 8.36 -0.31 -1.70
N MET A 73 7.95 0.23 -0.55
CA MET A 73 8.57 1.41 0.06
C MET A 73 10.04 1.17 0.36
N LYS A 74 10.40 -0.01 0.89
CA LYS A 74 11.80 -0.38 1.11
C LYS A 74 12.61 -0.36 -0.19
N SER A 75 12.00 -0.74 -1.31
CA SER A 75 12.68 -0.82 -2.61
C SER A 75 12.78 0.51 -3.37
N GLY A 76 11.91 1.48 -3.10
CA GLY A 76 11.81 2.65 -4.00
C GLY A 76 11.07 3.87 -3.47
N TYR A 77 10.88 3.99 -2.15
CA TYR A 77 10.49 5.27 -1.54
C TYR A 77 11.75 6.00 -1.09
N ASP A 78 12.01 7.18 -1.64
CA ASP A 78 13.27 7.94 -1.53
C ASP A 78 13.10 9.31 -0.84
N GLU A 79 11.92 9.58 -0.28
CA GLU A 79 11.65 10.80 0.46
C GLU A 79 12.44 10.90 1.77
N PRO A 80 12.73 12.12 2.28
CA PRO A 80 13.49 12.32 3.51
C PRO A 80 12.90 11.64 4.76
N ASN A 81 11.59 11.37 4.76
CA ASN A 81 10.89 10.71 5.85
C ASN A 81 10.75 9.19 5.68
N ARG A 82 11.47 8.60 4.72
CA ARG A 82 11.40 7.18 4.35
C ARG A 82 11.36 6.23 5.54
N ASP A 83 12.36 6.29 6.41
CA ASP A 83 12.50 5.33 7.51
C ASP A 83 11.37 5.49 8.53
N ALA A 84 10.95 6.73 8.79
CA ALA A 84 9.82 7.00 9.67
C ALA A 84 8.49 6.48 9.08
N ALA A 85 8.26 6.66 7.78
CA ALA A 85 7.06 6.19 7.09
C ALA A 85 6.99 4.66 7.04
N ILE A 86 8.11 3.99 6.72
CA ILE A 86 8.23 2.53 6.75
C ILE A 86 8.00 2.00 8.17
N ALA A 87 8.64 2.59 9.18
CA ALA A 87 8.48 2.17 10.57
C ALA A 87 7.04 2.32 11.06
N SER A 88 6.35 3.39 10.65
CA SER A 88 4.93 3.61 10.94
C SER A 88 4.06 2.50 10.34
N LEU A 89 4.26 2.19 9.05
CA LEU A 89 3.48 1.15 8.37
C LEU A 89 3.78 -0.25 8.89
N GLU A 90 5.04 -0.55 9.25
CA GLU A 90 5.41 -1.80 9.90
C GLU A 90 4.79 -1.95 11.30
N LYS A 91 4.74 -0.87 12.07
CA LYS A 91 4.05 -0.84 13.37
C LYS A 91 2.57 -1.15 13.18
N LEU A 92 1.89 -0.50 12.24
CA LEU A 92 0.51 -0.78 11.89
C LEU A 92 0.31 -2.26 11.52
N ALA A 93 1.16 -2.81 10.64
CA ALA A 93 1.06 -4.20 10.21
C ALA A 93 1.21 -5.18 11.39
N ARG A 94 2.14 -4.92 12.31
CA ARG A 94 2.33 -5.73 13.53
C ARG A 94 1.12 -5.64 14.45
N SER A 95 0.65 -4.45 14.76
CA SER A 95 -0.52 -4.22 15.63
C SER A 95 -1.78 -4.87 15.05
N LEU A 96 -2.07 -4.60 13.77
CA LEU A 96 -3.21 -5.18 13.07
C LEU A 96 -3.16 -6.71 13.08
N ARG A 97 -2.00 -7.30 12.76
CA ARG A 97 -1.84 -8.77 12.81
C ARG A 97 -2.09 -9.31 14.21
N ALA A 98 -1.55 -8.65 15.25
CA ALA A 98 -1.71 -9.09 16.63
C ALA A 98 -3.17 -9.06 17.07
N GLU A 99 -3.91 -7.99 16.77
CA GLU A 99 -5.34 -7.89 17.10
C GLU A 99 -6.20 -8.89 16.31
N LEU A 100 -5.98 -8.99 14.99
CA LEU A 100 -6.71 -9.98 14.17
C LEU A 100 -6.40 -11.41 14.60
N ALA A 101 -5.18 -11.71 15.07
CA ALA A 101 -4.81 -13.04 15.54
C ALA A 101 -5.58 -13.46 16.81
N LYS A 102 -6.13 -12.51 17.58
CA LYS A 102 -7.01 -12.78 18.72
C LYS A 102 -8.43 -13.14 18.28
N GLN A 103 -8.86 -12.65 17.13
CA GLN A 103 -10.25 -12.74 16.64
C GLN A 103 -10.43 -13.80 15.55
N ILE A 104 -9.39 -14.10 14.78
CA ILE A 104 -9.43 -14.92 13.57
C ILE A 104 -8.28 -15.94 13.61
N HIS A 105 -8.54 -17.14 13.10
CA HIS A 105 -7.49 -18.11 12.81
C HIS A 105 -6.71 -17.71 11.54
N LEU A 106 -5.66 -16.92 11.70
CA LEU A 106 -4.85 -16.41 10.57
C LEU A 106 -4.06 -17.48 9.80
N ASN A 107 -3.97 -18.70 10.33
CA ASN A 107 -3.14 -19.79 9.78
C ASN A 107 -3.96 -20.84 9.03
N THR A 108 -5.29 -20.70 9.01
CA THR A 108 -6.18 -21.66 8.34
C THR A 108 -6.59 -21.12 6.97
N VAL A 109 -6.76 -22.04 6.00
CA VAL A 109 -7.26 -21.70 4.66
C VAL A 109 -8.68 -21.14 4.75
N ASP A 110 -9.49 -21.72 5.64
CA ASP A 110 -10.78 -21.18 6.04
C ASP A 110 -10.58 -20.14 7.13
N LEU A 111 -10.90 -18.88 6.83
CA LEU A 111 -10.78 -17.77 7.77
C LEU A 111 -11.90 -17.83 8.80
N LYS A 112 -11.70 -18.68 9.80
CA LYS A 112 -12.66 -18.90 10.88
C LYS A 112 -12.44 -17.89 11.99
N LEU A 113 -13.53 -17.31 12.47
CA LEU A 113 -13.54 -16.55 13.71
C LEU A 113 -13.19 -17.48 14.88
N ARG A 114 -12.46 -16.95 15.85
CA ARG A 114 -12.20 -17.64 17.12
C ARG A 114 -13.47 -17.63 17.98
N PRO A 115 -13.62 -18.60 18.90
CA PRO A 115 -14.77 -18.65 19.79
C PRO A 115 -14.97 -17.33 20.56
N GLY A 116 -16.20 -16.85 20.62
CA GLY A 116 -16.55 -15.60 21.31
C GLY A 116 -16.30 -14.31 20.52
N HIS A 117 -15.77 -14.40 19.29
CA HIS A 117 -15.59 -13.24 18.42
C HIS A 117 -16.59 -13.21 17.27
N THR A 118 -16.95 -12.00 16.87
CA THR A 118 -17.88 -11.71 15.78
C THR A 118 -17.17 -10.97 14.65
N ALA A 119 -17.79 -10.94 13.48
CA ALA A 119 -17.32 -10.10 12.38
C ALA A 119 -17.39 -8.60 12.72
N GLU A 120 -18.26 -8.19 13.64
CA GLU A 120 -18.31 -6.81 14.14
C GLU A 120 -17.04 -6.45 14.94
N ASP A 121 -16.52 -7.38 15.75
CA ASP A 121 -15.27 -7.18 16.48
C ASP A 121 -14.08 -6.99 15.53
N VAL A 122 -14.07 -7.76 14.43
CA VAL A 122 -13.11 -7.59 13.35
C VAL A 122 -13.26 -6.22 12.70
N GLY A 123 -14.50 -5.81 12.39
CA GLY A 123 -14.80 -4.49 11.86
C GLY A 123 -14.28 -3.35 12.74
N LYS A 124 -14.47 -3.44 14.07
CA LYS A 124 -13.94 -2.46 15.04
C LYS A 124 -12.41 -2.42 15.03
N THR A 125 -11.74 -3.57 14.91
CA THR A 125 -10.29 -3.63 14.75
C THR A 125 -9.83 -2.94 13.47
N ILE A 126 -10.54 -3.14 12.35
CA ILE A 126 -10.24 -2.48 11.08
C ILE A 126 -10.44 -0.97 11.18
N GLU A 127 -11.53 -0.51 11.77
CA GLU A 127 -11.78 0.94 11.97
C GLU A 127 -10.71 1.60 12.84
N LYS A 128 -10.29 0.94 13.93
CA LYS A 128 -9.20 1.43 14.77
C LYS A 128 -7.87 1.49 13.99
N ALA A 129 -7.53 0.43 13.27
CA ALA A 129 -6.32 0.37 12.48
C ALA A 129 -6.31 1.39 11.33
N TYR A 130 -7.47 1.74 10.79
CA TYR A 130 -7.60 2.81 9.80
C TYR A 130 -7.18 4.18 10.36
N LEU A 131 -7.44 4.47 11.64
CA LEU A 131 -6.99 5.73 12.26
C LEU A 131 -5.46 5.80 12.29
N GLU A 132 -4.79 4.70 12.63
CA GLU A 132 -3.33 4.59 12.56
C GLU A 132 -2.81 4.71 11.11
N TYR A 133 -3.52 4.11 10.15
CA TYR A 133 -3.24 4.28 8.72
C TYR A 133 -3.37 5.73 8.25
N ALA A 134 -4.40 6.45 8.71
CA ALA A 134 -4.61 7.85 8.35
C ALA A 134 -3.44 8.74 8.83
N GLU A 135 -2.85 8.44 9.99
CA GLU A 135 -1.62 9.14 10.43
C GLU A 135 -0.43 8.82 9.53
N PHE A 136 -0.25 7.55 9.13
CA PHE A 136 0.74 7.20 8.10
C PHE A 136 0.50 7.98 6.80
N ARG A 137 -0.75 8.13 6.36
CA ARG A 137 -1.09 8.84 5.11
C ARG A 137 -0.67 10.30 5.11
N LYS A 138 -0.74 10.98 6.25
CA LYS A 138 -0.23 12.36 6.41
C LYS A 138 1.29 12.45 6.21
N MET A 139 2.04 11.40 6.55
CA MET A 139 3.49 11.37 6.36
C MET A 139 3.84 11.32 4.88
N VAL A 140 3.08 10.58 4.08
CA VAL A 140 3.44 10.24 2.71
C VAL A 140 2.82 11.13 1.64
N LYS A 141 2.20 12.26 2.05
CA LYS A 141 1.57 13.30 1.23
C LYS A 141 1.26 12.87 -0.22
N LEU A 142 0.08 12.30 -0.41
CA LEU A 142 -0.54 12.25 -1.73
C LEU A 142 -1.73 13.19 -1.63
N GLU A 143 -1.46 14.48 -1.77
CA GLU A 143 -2.48 15.51 -2.00
C GLU A 143 -2.65 15.69 -3.51
#